data_AF-A0A8I1HTB8-F1
#
_entry.id   AF-A0A8I1HTB8-F1
#
_cell.length_a   1.000
_cell.length_b   1.000
_cell.length_c   1.000
_cell.angle_alpha   90.00
_cell.angle_beta   90.00
_cell.angle_gamma   90.00
#
_symmetry.space_group_name_H-M   'P 1'
#
loop_
_entity.id
_entity.type
_entity.pdbx_description
1 polymer ?
#
loop_
_entity_poly.entity_id
_entity_poly.type
_entity_poly.pdbx_seq_one_letter_code
_entity_poly.pdbx_strand_id
1 'polypeptide(L)'
;MCGHGLVKNGKTAAGTQRWLCPQCQASSINTRAHTSEIRHFKIFIDWILSGESADHLATRLGVTRRTLTRWFTLLWFITVPTATDPHRVYDQVFIDGTYFHKKCLLVACTQTHVIAWHWCLRESSYEYLKLLDKIAQPLVVTTDGAGGALKALQAKWPDVTIQRCLVHVQRNTFADISRNPIHPAHKAIRKLGCMLVKVYSPEDAARFTTAVHHTRITFADWLKERTYRSTIPPGQVPKWVSPNQKWWYTHRNARRALKRLEKLIHARQLFVFLTPPGGVTQDLKSTTNLLEGGINKQLKDLAGNHRGMFDEHQRITMDWWLFTH
;
A
#
# COMPACT_ATOMS: atom_id res chain seq x y z
N MET A 1 -39.72 -0.35 12.13
CA MET A 1 -40.46 -0.97 13.26
C MET A 1 -39.93 -0.42 14.57
N CYS A 2 -40.75 -0.36 15.63
CA CYS A 2 -40.48 0.31 16.92
C CYS A 2 -39.42 -0.35 17.84
N GLY A 3 -38.60 -1.27 17.33
CA GLY A 3 -37.50 -1.91 18.08
C GLY A 3 -37.90 -2.93 19.17
N HIS A 4 -39.19 -3.09 19.48
CA HIS A 4 -39.65 -4.06 20.48
C HIS A 4 -39.55 -5.52 20.00
N GLY A 5 -39.21 -6.42 20.92
CA GLY A 5 -39.18 -7.86 20.69
C GLY A 5 -40.55 -8.40 20.25
N LEU A 6 -40.54 -9.28 19.25
CA LEU A 6 -41.76 -9.88 18.72
C LEU A 6 -42.13 -11.16 19.47
N VAL A 7 -43.43 -11.39 19.66
CA VAL A 7 -43.98 -12.61 20.27
C VAL A 7 -44.65 -13.49 19.22
N LYS A 8 -44.71 -14.81 19.47
CA LYS A 8 -45.38 -15.75 18.56
C LYS A 8 -46.88 -15.43 18.48
N ASN A 9 -47.41 -15.32 17.26
CA ASN A 9 -48.82 -15.00 17.00
C ASN A 9 -49.44 -15.91 15.94
N GLY A 10 -49.49 -17.22 16.23
CA GLY A 10 -50.09 -18.22 15.33
C GLY A 10 -49.30 -18.47 14.04
N LYS A 11 -49.93 -19.12 13.07
CA LYS A 11 -49.34 -19.48 11.77
C LYS A 11 -50.16 -18.88 10.62
N THR A 12 -49.53 -18.64 9.47
CA THR A 12 -50.24 -18.31 8.22
C THR A 12 -51.02 -19.52 7.70
N ALA A 13 -51.93 -19.34 6.74
CA ALA A 13 -52.59 -20.45 6.04
C ALA A 13 -51.60 -21.48 5.44
N ALA A 14 -50.42 -21.03 5.00
CA ALA A 14 -49.32 -21.88 4.53
C ALA A 14 -48.45 -22.50 5.66
N GLY A 15 -48.87 -22.42 6.93
CA GLY A 15 -48.17 -23.01 8.08
C GLY A 15 -46.94 -22.25 8.62
N THR A 16 -46.59 -21.09 8.06
CA THR A 16 -45.42 -20.29 8.49
C THR A 16 -45.70 -19.54 9.79
N GLN A 17 -44.77 -19.57 10.74
CA GLN A 17 -44.90 -18.88 12.03
C GLN A 17 -45.01 -17.36 11.84
N ARG A 18 -46.08 -16.78 12.36
CA ARG A 18 -46.28 -15.33 12.44
C ARG A 18 -45.79 -14.81 13.80
N TRP A 19 -45.30 -13.59 13.77
CA TRP A 19 -44.79 -12.85 14.92
C TRP A 19 -45.55 -11.52 15.01
N LEU A 20 -45.77 -11.03 16.23
CA LEU A 20 -46.49 -9.79 16.50
C LEU A 20 -45.69 -8.93 17.46
N CYS A 21 -45.59 -7.64 17.18
CA CYS A 21 -45.12 -6.67 18.15
C CYS A 21 -46.27 -6.30 19.11
N PRO A 22 -46.16 -6.56 20.43
CA PRO A 22 -47.23 -6.23 21.36
C PRO A 22 -47.45 -4.71 21.48
N GLN A 23 -46.43 -3.89 21.22
CA GLN A 23 -46.53 -2.43 21.37
C GLN A 23 -47.18 -1.72 20.18
N CYS A 24 -46.76 -2.04 18.95
CA CYS A 24 -47.28 -1.35 17.76
C CYS A 24 -48.20 -2.22 16.90
N GLN A 25 -48.53 -3.44 17.35
CA GLN A 25 -49.39 -4.42 16.68
C GLN A 25 -48.95 -4.80 15.25
N ALA A 26 -47.73 -4.45 14.86
CA ALA A 26 -47.16 -4.86 13.59
C ALA A 26 -46.93 -6.37 13.59
N SER A 27 -47.46 -7.06 12.59
CA SER A 27 -47.26 -8.49 12.40
C SER A 27 -46.24 -8.73 11.29
N SER A 28 -45.31 -9.65 11.53
CA SER A 28 -44.35 -10.10 10.52
C SER A 28 -44.30 -11.61 10.46
N ILE A 29 -43.74 -12.14 9.37
CA ILE A 29 -43.36 -13.53 9.23
C ILE A 29 -41.84 -13.58 9.21
N ASN A 30 -41.23 -14.53 9.92
CA ASN A 30 -39.81 -14.80 9.78
C ASN A 30 -39.64 -15.70 8.54
N THR A 31 -39.42 -15.10 7.38
CA THR A 31 -39.22 -15.83 6.13
C THR A 31 -37.86 -16.54 6.18
N ARG A 32 -37.85 -17.87 6.09
CA ARG A 32 -36.62 -18.70 6.03
C ARG A 32 -35.60 -18.21 4.98
N ALA A 33 -36.07 -17.52 3.94
CA ALA A 33 -35.26 -16.90 2.89
C ALA A 33 -34.20 -15.94 3.47
N HIS A 34 -34.58 -15.02 4.38
CA HIS A 34 -33.64 -14.07 4.96
C HIS A 34 -32.55 -14.74 5.82
N THR A 35 -32.90 -15.80 6.55
CA THR A 35 -31.92 -16.58 7.31
C THR A 35 -30.92 -17.30 6.39
N SER A 36 -31.38 -17.80 5.24
CA SER A 36 -30.50 -18.43 4.25
C SER A 36 -29.57 -17.44 3.54
N GLU A 37 -30.05 -16.23 3.23
CA GLU A 37 -29.24 -15.17 2.60
C GLU A 37 -28.11 -14.70 3.51
N ILE A 38 -28.42 -14.42 4.79
CA ILE A 38 -27.41 -14.04 5.78
C ILE A 38 -26.39 -15.15 5.97
N ARG A 39 -26.84 -16.42 6.01
CA ARG A 39 -25.95 -17.58 6.11
C ARG A 39 -25.04 -17.69 4.90
N HIS A 40 -25.57 -17.58 3.67
CA HIS A 40 -24.77 -17.63 2.46
C HIS A 40 -23.78 -16.48 2.38
N PHE A 41 -24.17 -15.28 2.82
CA PHE A 41 -23.27 -14.13 2.89
C PHE A 41 -22.11 -14.37 3.86
N LYS A 42 -22.37 -14.88 5.07
CA LYS A 42 -21.29 -15.26 6.01
C LYS A 42 -20.34 -16.29 5.42
N ILE A 43 -20.89 -17.36 4.84
CA ILE A 43 -20.09 -18.40 4.17
C ILE A 43 -19.26 -17.80 3.03
N PHE A 44 -19.83 -16.88 2.25
CA PHE A 44 -19.16 -16.22 1.15
C PHE A 44 -17.99 -15.36 1.63
N ILE A 45 -18.20 -14.51 2.63
CA ILE A 45 -17.14 -13.66 3.21
C ILE A 45 -16.03 -14.54 3.82
N ASP A 46 -16.39 -15.52 4.63
CA ASP A 46 -15.43 -16.46 5.22
C ASP A 46 -14.61 -17.16 4.14
N TRP A 47 -15.26 -17.57 3.04
CA TRP A 47 -14.59 -18.24 1.93
C TRP A 47 -13.65 -17.32 1.15
N ILE A 48 -14.12 -16.15 0.69
CA ILE A 48 -13.29 -15.26 -0.15
C ILE A 48 -12.11 -14.71 0.63
N LEU A 49 -12.23 -14.52 1.95
CA LEU A 49 -11.14 -14.06 2.82
C LEU A 49 -10.24 -15.21 3.29
N SER A 50 -10.67 -16.46 3.11
CA SER A 50 -9.83 -17.64 3.33
C SER A 50 -8.98 -17.98 2.09
N GLY A 51 -8.10 -18.96 2.25
CA GLY A 51 -7.41 -19.62 1.13
C GLY A 51 -8.09 -20.92 0.65
N GLU A 52 -9.31 -21.22 1.11
CA GLU A 52 -9.98 -22.48 0.81
C GLU A 52 -10.44 -22.52 -0.65
N SER A 53 -10.11 -23.61 -1.36
CA SER A 53 -10.64 -23.82 -2.70
C SER A 53 -12.15 -24.02 -2.63
N ALA A 54 -12.86 -23.51 -3.63
CA ALA A 54 -14.31 -23.57 -3.57
C ALA A 54 -14.86 -25.01 -3.82
N ASP A 55 -14.01 -25.95 -4.29
CA ASP A 55 -14.23 -27.41 -4.29
C ASP A 55 -14.22 -28.00 -2.89
N HIS A 56 -13.24 -27.59 -2.08
CA HIS A 56 -13.15 -28.00 -0.68
C HIS A 56 -14.32 -27.44 0.12
N LEU A 57 -14.67 -26.17 -0.09
CA LEU A 57 -15.85 -25.54 0.53
C LEU A 57 -17.16 -26.28 0.19
N ALA A 58 -17.35 -26.63 -1.08
CA ALA A 58 -18.54 -27.34 -1.53
C ALA A 58 -18.65 -28.72 -0.85
N THR A 59 -17.54 -29.47 -0.80
CA THR A 59 -17.45 -30.76 -0.09
C THR A 59 -17.79 -30.60 1.40
N ARG A 60 -17.18 -29.63 2.08
CA ARG A 60 -17.39 -29.35 3.51
C ARG A 60 -18.85 -28.99 3.83
N LEU A 61 -19.53 -28.31 2.91
CA LEU A 61 -20.94 -27.93 3.05
C LEU A 61 -21.91 -29.02 2.53
N GLY A 62 -21.41 -30.12 1.97
CA GLY A 62 -22.23 -31.19 1.42
C GLY A 62 -23.05 -30.77 0.20
N VAL A 63 -22.57 -29.80 -0.58
CA VAL A 63 -23.26 -29.27 -1.77
C VAL A 63 -22.41 -29.38 -3.01
N THR A 64 -23.04 -29.32 -4.19
CA THR A 64 -22.31 -29.29 -5.46
C THR A 64 -21.72 -27.91 -5.73
N ARG A 65 -20.68 -27.86 -6.55
CA ARG A 65 -20.06 -26.60 -6.97
C ARG A 65 -21.01 -25.66 -7.68
N ARG A 66 -21.87 -26.21 -8.53
CA ARG A 66 -22.94 -25.46 -9.20
C ARG A 66 -23.88 -24.77 -8.19
N THR A 67 -24.21 -25.46 -7.10
CA THR A 67 -25.09 -24.92 -6.05
C THR A 67 -24.40 -23.77 -5.31
N LEU A 68 -23.14 -23.96 -4.95
CA LEU A 68 -22.33 -22.93 -4.29
C LEU A 68 -22.18 -21.67 -5.17
N THR A 69 -21.85 -21.85 -6.45
CA THR A 69 -21.75 -20.73 -7.41
C THR A 69 -23.07 -19.95 -7.50
N ARG A 70 -24.21 -20.64 -7.52
CA ARG A 70 -25.53 -20.01 -7.55
C ARG A 70 -25.83 -19.21 -6.28
N TRP A 71 -25.40 -19.69 -5.10
CA TRP A 71 -25.55 -18.94 -3.85
C TRP A 71 -24.75 -17.64 -3.88
N PHE A 72 -23.57 -17.65 -4.49
CA PHE A 72 -22.66 -16.50 -4.49
C PHE A 72 -22.89 -15.51 -5.63
N THR A 73 -23.66 -15.88 -6.67
CA THR A 73 -23.87 -15.04 -7.86
C THR A 73 -24.25 -13.61 -7.53
N LEU A 74 -25.24 -13.40 -6.66
CA LEU A 74 -25.70 -12.05 -6.30
C LEU A 74 -24.77 -11.34 -5.30
N LEU A 75 -23.96 -12.10 -4.55
CA LEU A 75 -23.09 -11.55 -3.51
C LEU A 75 -21.88 -10.82 -4.09
N TRP A 76 -21.46 -11.17 -5.31
CA TRP A 76 -20.44 -10.43 -6.05
C TRP A 76 -20.86 -9.00 -6.43
N PHE A 77 -22.16 -8.70 -6.42
CA PHE A 77 -22.65 -7.35 -6.73
C PHE A 77 -22.82 -6.48 -5.48
N ILE A 78 -22.54 -7.02 -4.29
CA ILE A 78 -22.55 -6.23 -3.06
C ILE A 78 -21.37 -5.26 -3.09
N THR A 79 -21.68 -3.97 -3.02
CA THR A 79 -20.66 -2.93 -2.94
C THR A 79 -19.97 -2.99 -1.59
N VAL A 80 -18.64 -3.08 -1.59
CA VAL A 80 -17.86 -3.04 -0.36
C VAL A 80 -17.95 -1.63 0.25
N PRO A 81 -18.35 -1.50 1.51
CA PRO A 81 -18.44 -0.18 2.14
C PRO A 81 -17.07 0.49 2.19
N THR A 82 -17.02 1.79 1.92
CA THR A 82 -15.84 2.62 2.18
C THR A 82 -16.07 3.34 3.52
N ALA A 83 -15.51 2.79 4.60
CA ALA A 83 -15.70 3.28 5.97
C ALA A 83 -14.78 4.45 6.35
N THR A 84 -14.25 5.16 5.36
CA THR A 84 -13.30 6.25 5.63
C THR A 84 -14.02 7.44 6.23
N ASP A 85 -13.68 7.81 7.47
CA ASP A 85 -14.07 9.10 8.03
C ASP A 85 -13.20 10.20 7.38
N PRO A 86 -13.76 11.03 6.48
CA PRO A 86 -12.98 12.03 5.76
C PRO A 86 -12.52 13.18 6.65
N HIS A 87 -13.00 13.27 7.90
CA HIS A 87 -12.64 14.31 8.87
C HIS A 87 -11.66 13.81 9.93
N ARG A 88 -11.39 12.50 10.00
CA ARG A 88 -10.44 11.94 10.96
C ARG A 88 -9.01 12.27 10.55
N VAL A 89 -8.35 13.08 11.37
CA VAL A 89 -6.91 13.36 11.24
C VAL A 89 -6.11 12.27 11.96
N TYR A 90 -5.08 11.76 11.29
CA TYR A 90 -4.15 10.76 11.82
C TYR A 90 -2.74 11.34 11.94
N ASP A 91 -2.00 10.93 12.97
CA ASP A 91 -0.60 11.35 13.15
C ASP A 91 0.29 10.89 11.98
N GLN A 92 0.07 9.66 11.50
CA GLN A 92 0.84 9.09 10.41
C GLN A 92 0.00 8.20 9.53
N VAL A 93 0.09 8.44 8.22
CA VAL A 93 -0.50 7.59 7.18
C VAL A 93 0.61 7.05 6.28
N PHE A 94 0.57 5.76 6.01
CA PHE A 94 1.42 5.10 5.05
C PHE A 94 0.70 5.03 3.71
N ILE A 95 1.37 5.40 2.63
CA ILE A 95 0.85 5.21 1.28
C ILE A 95 1.84 4.41 0.43
N ASP A 96 1.32 3.47 -0.34
CA ASP A 96 2.09 2.65 -1.26
C ASP A 96 1.21 2.15 -2.41
N GLY A 97 1.85 1.88 -3.54
CA GLY A 97 1.25 1.29 -4.72
C GLY A 97 1.75 -0.13 -4.92
N THR A 98 0.84 -1.08 -5.20
CA THR A 98 1.22 -2.45 -5.58
C THR A 98 0.50 -2.88 -6.85
N TYR A 99 1.24 -3.56 -7.74
CA TYR A 99 0.69 -4.06 -8.99
C TYR A 99 0.15 -5.50 -8.83
N PHE A 100 -1.03 -5.72 -9.41
CA PHE A 100 -1.68 -7.00 -9.62
C PHE A 100 -1.91 -7.19 -11.12
N HIS A 101 -1.03 -7.94 -11.78
CA HIS A 101 -1.04 -8.12 -13.23
C HIS A 101 -1.06 -6.77 -13.98
N LYS A 102 -2.18 -6.42 -14.63
CA LYS A 102 -2.37 -5.17 -15.40
C LYS A 102 -3.06 -4.06 -14.60
N LYS A 103 -3.37 -4.30 -13.33
CA LYS A 103 -4.02 -3.36 -12.41
C LYS A 103 -3.02 -2.94 -11.32
N CYS A 104 -3.25 -1.78 -10.74
CA CYS A 104 -2.52 -1.23 -9.61
C CYS A 104 -3.51 -0.88 -8.51
N LEU A 105 -3.13 -1.18 -7.28
CA LEU A 105 -3.86 -0.81 -6.08
C LEU A 105 -3.01 0.17 -5.29
N LEU A 106 -3.57 1.34 -5.03
CA LEU A 106 -3.01 2.32 -4.10
C LEU A 106 -3.70 2.13 -2.75
N VAL A 107 -2.92 2.01 -1.68
CA VAL A 107 -3.43 1.81 -0.32
C VAL A 107 -2.94 2.93 0.58
N ALA A 108 -3.82 3.45 1.42
CA ALA A 108 -3.52 4.29 2.56
C ALA A 108 -3.90 3.54 3.84
N CYS A 109 -2.97 3.41 4.78
CA CYS A 109 -3.22 2.78 6.07
C CYS A 109 -2.57 3.55 7.23
N THR A 110 -3.05 3.30 8.42
CA THR A 110 -2.36 3.69 9.67
C THR A 110 -1.46 2.55 10.13
N GLN A 111 -0.95 2.63 11.37
CA GLN A 111 -0.25 1.49 11.97
C GLN A 111 -1.18 0.32 12.31
N THR A 112 -2.48 0.56 12.40
CA THR A 112 -3.44 -0.42 12.93
C THR A 112 -4.40 -0.98 11.89
N HIS A 113 -4.79 -0.17 10.90
CA HIS A 113 -5.78 -0.57 9.90
C HIS A 113 -5.67 0.20 8.57
N VAL A 114 -6.27 -0.35 7.51
CA VAL A 114 -6.44 0.34 6.22
C VAL A 114 -7.52 1.41 6.36
N ILE A 115 -7.24 2.61 5.84
CA ILE A 115 -8.18 3.73 5.89
C ILE A 115 -8.77 4.06 4.54
N ALA A 116 -8.03 3.85 3.44
CA ALA A 116 -8.54 4.05 2.10
C ALA A 116 -7.75 3.24 1.08
N TRP A 117 -8.39 2.92 -0.05
CA TRP A 117 -7.72 2.34 -1.21
C TRP A 117 -8.35 2.82 -2.51
N HIS A 118 -7.58 2.71 -3.60
CA HIS A 118 -7.99 3.12 -4.93
C HIS A 118 -7.36 2.22 -6.00
N TRP A 119 -8.20 1.66 -6.86
CA TRP A 119 -7.79 0.85 -8.00
C TRP A 119 -7.50 1.75 -9.20
N CYS A 120 -6.38 1.52 -9.87
CA CYS A 120 -6.01 2.20 -11.10
C CYS A 120 -5.27 1.28 -12.07
N LEU A 121 -4.98 1.74 -13.28
CA LEU A 121 -4.20 0.95 -14.25
C LEU A 121 -2.69 1.23 -14.15
N ARG A 122 -2.33 2.42 -13.71
CA ARG A 122 -0.94 2.88 -13.61
C ARG A 122 -0.81 3.87 -12.47
N GLU A 123 0.30 3.80 -11.77
CA GLU A 123 0.63 4.80 -10.75
C GLU A 123 0.90 6.16 -11.39
N SER A 124 0.09 7.14 -11.03
CA SER A 124 0.26 8.53 -11.47
C SER A 124 -0.16 9.49 -10.36
N SER A 125 0.28 10.74 -10.48
CA SER A 125 -0.15 11.80 -9.55
C SER A 125 -1.67 11.94 -9.50
N TYR A 126 -2.36 11.76 -10.63
CA TYR A 126 -3.81 11.86 -10.72
C TYR A 126 -4.50 10.75 -9.89
N GLU A 127 -4.00 9.52 -9.99
CA GLU A 127 -4.56 8.38 -9.25
C GLU A 127 -4.28 8.49 -7.74
N TYR A 128 -3.09 8.98 -7.35
CA TYR A 128 -2.83 9.27 -5.94
C TYR A 128 -3.74 10.37 -5.40
N LEU A 129 -4.06 11.42 -6.17
CA LEU A 129 -5.04 12.43 -5.73
C LEU A 129 -6.40 11.79 -5.41
N LYS A 130 -6.87 10.83 -6.23
CA LYS A 130 -8.12 10.10 -5.96
C LYS A 130 -8.08 9.29 -4.66
N LEU A 131 -6.93 8.73 -4.30
CA LEU A 131 -6.73 8.10 -2.99
C LEU A 131 -6.79 9.15 -1.87
N LEU A 132 -6.04 10.25 -2.01
CA LEU A 132 -5.95 11.30 -1.00
C LEU A 132 -7.28 12.09 -0.85
N ASP A 133 -8.16 12.08 -1.84
CA ASP A 133 -9.53 12.63 -1.78
C ASP A 133 -10.43 11.93 -0.77
N LYS A 134 -10.06 10.72 -0.34
CA LYS A 134 -10.85 9.93 0.62
C LYS A 134 -10.52 10.21 2.08
N ILE A 135 -9.40 10.87 2.37
CA ILE A 135 -8.85 11.02 3.73
C ILE A 135 -8.55 12.48 4.07
N ALA A 136 -8.61 12.81 5.36
CA ALA A 136 -8.11 14.10 5.86
C ALA A 136 -6.58 14.17 5.76
N GLN A 137 -6.03 15.39 5.77
CA GLN A 137 -4.59 15.60 5.83
C GLN A 137 -4.02 15.05 7.15
N PRO A 138 -3.09 14.08 7.12
CA PRO A 138 -2.40 13.62 8.32
C PRO A 138 -1.25 14.56 8.69
N LEU A 139 -0.69 14.40 9.89
CA LEU A 139 0.51 15.16 10.29
C LEU A 139 1.76 14.70 9.52
N VAL A 140 1.88 13.39 9.28
CA VAL A 140 2.99 12.78 8.55
C VAL A 140 2.49 11.78 7.50
N VAL A 141 3.06 11.82 6.30
CA VAL A 141 2.90 10.77 5.29
C VAL A 141 4.19 10.00 5.11
N THR A 142 4.12 8.68 5.25
CA THR A 142 5.23 7.78 4.97
C THR A 142 5.04 7.07 3.64
N THR A 143 6.01 7.18 2.74
CA THR A 143 5.90 6.62 1.38
C THR A 143 7.23 6.03 0.89
N ASP A 144 7.16 5.07 -0.03
CA ASP A 144 8.28 4.60 -0.83
C ASP A 144 8.92 5.75 -1.65
N GLY A 145 8.12 6.80 -1.89
CA GLY A 145 8.31 8.02 -2.65
C GLY A 145 8.48 7.82 -4.14
N ALA A 146 7.54 7.05 -4.70
CA ALA A 146 7.14 7.09 -6.09
C ALA A 146 6.89 8.54 -6.55
N GLY A 147 7.28 8.85 -7.79
CA GLY A 147 7.17 10.22 -8.33
C GLY A 147 5.73 10.72 -8.42
N GLY A 148 4.77 9.83 -8.66
CA GLY A 148 3.34 10.14 -8.65
C GLY A 148 2.84 10.54 -7.27
N ALA A 149 3.17 9.76 -6.24
CA ALA A 149 2.80 10.02 -4.86
C ALA A 149 3.33 11.37 -4.37
N LEU A 150 4.62 11.66 -4.58
CA LEU A 150 5.22 12.92 -4.12
C LEU A 150 4.61 14.15 -4.81
N LYS A 151 4.29 14.05 -6.11
CA LYS A 151 3.61 15.13 -6.83
C LYS A 151 2.19 15.36 -6.32
N ALA A 152 1.45 14.29 -6.04
CA ALA A 152 0.11 14.38 -5.49
C ALA A 152 0.11 14.99 -4.08
N LEU A 153 1.03 14.57 -3.22
CA LEU A 153 1.22 15.15 -1.89
C LEU A 153 1.54 16.64 -1.96
N GLN A 154 2.50 17.03 -2.80
CA GLN A 154 2.85 18.44 -2.97
C GLN A 154 1.69 19.28 -3.51
N ALA A 155 0.86 18.72 -4.41
CA ALA A 155 -0.28 19.42 -4.98
C ALA A 155 -1.43 19.57 -3.99
N LYS A 156 -1.71 18.52 -3.18
CA LYS A 156 -2.87 18.48 -2.30
C LYS A 156 -2.59 19.02 -0.90
N TRP A 157 -1.44 18.68 -0.33
CA TRP A 157 -1.01 19.07 1.01
C TRP A 157 0.43 19.59 0.99
N PRO A 158 0.66 20.83 0.52
CA PRO A 158 2.01 21.38 0.37
C PRO A 158 2.85 21.35 1.65
N ASP A 159 2.20 21.50 2.81
CA ASP A 159 2.83 21.59 4.12
C ASP A 159 2.88 20.25 4.86
N VAL A 160 2.43 19.15 4.25
CA VAL A 160 2.48 17.84 4.92
C VAL A 160 3.92 17.38 5.12
N THR A 161 4.22 16.89 6.31
CA THR A 161 5.55 16.35 6.59
C THR A 161 5.69 14.97 5.94
N ILE A 162 6.75 14.77 5.16
CA ILE A 162 6.97 13.51 4.43
C ILE A 162 8.12 12.73 5.05
N GLN A 163 7.85 11.49 5.43
CA GLN A 163 8.86 10.48 5.77
C GLN A 163 9.07 9.55 4.56
N ARG A 164 10.30 9.44 4.07
CA ARG A 164 10.67 8.42 3.09
C ARG A 164 10.99 7.11 3.79
N CYS A 165 10.45 6.01 3.27
CA CYS A 165 10.75 4.69 3.78
C CYS A 165 12.26 4.39 3.69
N LEU A 166 12.92 4.19 4.84
CA LEU A 166 14.38 3.98 4.89
C LEU A 166 14.81 2.71 4.14
N VAL A 167 14.00 1.66 4.19
CA VAL A 167 14.25 0.40 3.46
C VAL A 167 14.19 0.63 1.95
N HIS A 168 13.23 1.41 1.46
CA HIS A 168 13.17 1.77 0.03
C HIS A 168 14.34 2.63 -0.41
N VAL A 169 14.74 3.61 0.40
CA VAL A 169 15.92 4.43 0.10
C VAL A 169 17.18 3.57 0.06
N GLN A 170 17.32 2.61 0.97
CA GLN A 170 18.42 1.63 0.94
C GLN A 170 18.38 0.77 -0.33
N ARG A 171 17.26 0.14 -0.66
CA ARG A 171 17.11 -0.69 -1.87
C ARG A 171 17.45 0.10 -3.14
N ASN A 172 16.95 1.33 -3.24
CA ASN A 172 17.25 2.24 -4.36
C ASN A 172 18.75 2.61 -4.42
N THR A 173 19.39 2.77 -3.27
CA THR A 173 20.83 3.02 -3.18
C THR A 173 21.62 1.79 -3.63
N PHE A 174 21.20 0.59 -3.23
CA PHE A 174 21.84 -0.66 -3.65
C PHE A 174 21.60 -1.01 -5.11
N ALA A 175 20.45 -0.65 -5.69
CA ALA A 175 20.19 -0.84 -7.12
C ALA A 175 21.08 0.03 -8.02
N ASP A 176 21.62 1.13 -7.48
CA ASP A 176 22.56 2.01 -8.19
C ASP A 176 24.01 1.51 -8.15
N ILE A 177 24.33 0.53 -7.32
CA ILE A 177 25.70 0.02 -7.17
C ILE A 177 25.73 -1.49 -7.37
N SER A 178 26.91 -2.04 -7.64
CA SER A 178 27.07 -3.50 -7.68
C SER A 178 26.86 -4.09 -6.28
N ARG A 179 26.26 -5.28 -6.20
CA ARG A 179 26.04 -6.01 -4.93
C ARG A 179 27.33 -6.21 -4.12
N ASN A 180 28.43 -6.49 -4.84
CA ASN A 180 29.79 -6.65 -4.34
C ASN A 180 30.68 -5.56 -4.97
N PRO A 181 30.64 -4.32 -4.47
CA PRO A 181 31.38 -3.23 -5.09
C PRO A 181 32.88 -3.35 -4.80
N ILE A 182 33.69 -3.21 -5.85
CA ILE A 182 35.16 -3.24 -5.74
C ILE A 182 35.70 -1.82 -5.52
N HIS A 183 35.14 -0.82 -6.22
CA HIS A 183 35.55 0.57 -6.12
C HIS A 183 35.30 1.16 -4.72
N PRO A 184 36.28 1.91 -4.15
CA PRO A 184 36.15 2.54 -2.82
C PRO A 184 34.89 3.42 -2.67
N ALA A 185 34.56 4.21 -3.69
CA ALA A 185 33.36 5.06 -3.68
C ALA A 185 32.06 4.26 -3.57
N HIS A 186 31.94 3.17 -4.33
CA HIS A 186 30.76 2.29 -4.24
C HIS A 186 30.70 1.54 -2.90
N LYS A 187 31.86 1.14 -2.34
CA LYS A 187 31.92 0.55 -0.98
C LYS A 187 31.44 1.54 0.08
N ALA A 188 31.84 2.81 -0.02
CA ALA A 188 31.39 3.86 0.88
C ALA A 188 29.87 4.10 0.76
N ILE A 189 29.34 4.22 -0.46
CA ILE A 189 27.89 4.36 -0.70
C ILE A 189 27.11 3.16 -0.15
N ARG A 190 27.62 1.93 -0.31
CA ARG A 190 27.02 0.74 0.28
C ARG A 190 26.97 0.83 1.80
N LYS A 191 28.05 1.29 2.44
CA LYS A 191 28.12 1.51 3.89
C LYS A 191 27.06 2.53 4.34
N LEU A 192 26.86 3.61 3.59
CA LEU A 192 25.77 4.57 3.86
C LEU A 192 24.40 3.88 3.82
N GLY A 193 24.11 3.09 2.79
CA GLY A 193 22.86 2.33 2.71
C GLY A 193 22.66 1.38 3.90
N CYS A 194 23.70 0.68 4.35
CA CYS A 194 23.65 -0.16 5.56
C CYS A 194 23.45 0.65 6.85
N MET A 195 24.06 1.82 6.94
CA MET A 195 23.95 2.72 8.08
C MET A 195 22.54 3.33 8.19
N LEU A 196 21.92 3.66 7.06
CA LEU A 196 20.61 4.32 7.00
C LEU A 196 19.53 3.56 7.78
N VAL A 197 19.47 2.23 7.62
CA VAL A 197 18.45 1.39 8.29
C VAL A 197 18.78 1.06 9.75
N LYS A 198 19.92 1.56 10.26
CA LYS A 198 20.35 1.42 11.65
C LYS A 198 20.31 2.75 12.42
N VAL A 199 19.58 3.73 11.89
CA VAL A 199 19.36 5.02 12.55
C VAL A 199 18.18 4.89 13.50
N TYR A 200 18.43 4.98 14.81
CA TYR A 200 17.41 4.86 15.85
C TYR A 200 17.34 6.09 16.78
N SER A 201 18.30 6.99 16.68
CA SER A 201 18.39 8.19 17.50
C SER A 201 18.75 9.44 16.67
N PRO A 202 18.49 10.66 17.18
CA PRO A 202 18.97 11.90 16.56
C PRO A 202 20.49 11.93 16.37
N GLU A 203 21.25 11.32 17.28
CA GLU A 203 22.71 11.19 17.15
C GLU A 203 23.08 10.30 15.96
N ASP A 204 22.42 9.16 15.77
CA ASP A 204 22.62 8.32 14.59
C ASP A 204 22.33 9.08 13.29
N ALA A 205 21.26 9.88 13.27
CA ALA A 205 20.89 10.72 12.13
C ALA A 205 21.95 11.78 11.82
N ALA A 206 22.54 12.40 12.85
CA ALA A 206 23.66 13.34 12.71
C ALA A 206 24.90 12.62 12.16
N ARG A 207 25.26 11.46 12.73
CA ARG A 207 26.39 10.63 12.24
C ARG A 207 26.18 10.23 10.78
N PHE A 208 24.96 9.84 10.41
CA PHE A 208 24.62 9.47 9.04
C PHE A 208 24.80 10.66 8.09
N THR A 209 24.29 11.82 8.47
CA THR A 209 24.40 13.05 7.68
C THR A 209 25.86 13.45 7.46
N THR A 210 26.68 13.40 8.51
CA THR A 210 28.13 13.62 8.42
C THR A 210 28.80 12.61 7.51
N ALA A 211 28.44 11.31 7.60
CA ALA A 211 29.00 10.27 6.74
C ALA A 211 28.66 10.50 5.25
N VAL A 212 27.44 10.93 4.94
CA VAL A 212 27.03 11.30 3.56
C VAL A 212 27.87 12.49 3.08
N HIS A 213 27.98 13.54 3.89
CA HIS A 213 28.75 14.74 3.55
C HIS A 213 30.25 14.43 3.32
N HIS A 214 30.85 13.65 4.22
CA HIS A 214 32.23 13.22 4.09
C HIS A 214 32.44 12.40 2.81
N THR A 215 31.56 11.42 2.53
CA THR A 215 31.62 10.61 1.31
C THR A 215 31.57 11.48 0.04
N ARG A 216 30.71 12.52 0.03
CA ARG A 216 30.62 13.48 -1.07
C ARG A 216 31.92 14.24 -1.29
N ILE A 217 32.56 14.70 -0.21
CA ILE A 217 33.83 15.43 -0.29
C ILE A 217 34.95 14.51 -0.75
N THR A 218 35.11 13.34 -0.11
CA THR A 218 36.19 12.39 -0.42
C THR A 218 36.19 11.97 -1.89
N PHE A 219 35.02 11.77 -2.48
CA PHE A 219 34.90 11.33 -3.88
C PHE A 219 34.47 12.47 -4.83
N ALA A 220 34.63 13.74 -4.43
CA ALA A 220 34.11 14.86 -5.20
C ALA A 220 34.63 14.91 -6.64
N ASP A 221 35.95 14.76 -6.82
CA ASP A 221 36.56 14.86 -8.15
C ASP A 221 36.30 13.61 -8.98
N TRP A 222 36.37 12.43 -8.35
CA TRP A 222 35.96 11.17 -8.96
C TRP A 222 34.51 11.26 -9.49
N LEU A 223 33.57 11.75 -8.69
CA LEU A 223 32.17 11.93 -9.10
C LEU A 223 31.96 12.95 -10.25
N LYS A 224 32.92 13.85 -10.48
CA LYS A 224 32.89 14.84 -11.58
C LYS A 224 33.48 14.31 -12.87
N GLU A 225 34.19 13.18 -12.86
CA GLU A 225 34.79 12.57 -14.05
C GLU A 225 33.76 12.39 -15.17
N ARG A 226 34.19 12.67 -16.40
CA ARG A 226 33.36 12.65 -17.59
C ARG A 226 33.93 11.69 -18.61
N THR A 227 33.05 10.89 -19.20
CA THR A 227 33.35 10.12 -20.41
C THR A 227 32.88 10.93 -21.60
N TYR A 228 33.75 11.12 -22.59
CA TYR A 228 33.43 11.86 -23.81
C TYR A 228 33.02 10.88 -24.91
N ARG A 229 32.01 11.25 -25.71
CA ARG A 229 31.53 10.42 -26.82
C ARG A 229 32.66 10.13 -27.81
N SER A 230 33.52 11.10 -28.07
CA SER A 230 34.66 10.98 -29.00
C SER A 230 35.66 9.90 -28.59
N THR A 231 35.69 9.48 -27.32
CA THR A 231 36.61 8.45 -26.83
C THR A 231 36.00 7.05 -26.82
N ILE A 232 34.73 6.90 -27.23
CA ILE A 232 33.99 5.64 -27.22
C ILE A 232 33.62 5.24 -28.65
N PRO A 233 33.89 3.99 -29.09
CA PRO A 233 33.47 3.52 -30.40
C PRO A 233 31.95 3.66 -30.60
N PRO A 234 31.46 4.03 -31.82
CA PRO A 234 30.04 4.31 -32.06
C PRO A 234 29.07 3.21 -31.61
N GLY A 235 29.45 1.93 -31.73
CA GLY A 235 28.65 0.78 -31.31
C GLY A 235 28.67 0.47 -29.80
N GLN A 236 29.54 1.13 -29.03
CA GLN A 236 29.70 0.91 -27.59
C GLN A 236 29.13 2.06 -26.74
N VAL A 237 28.58 3.09 -27.38
CA VAL A 237 27.91 4.18 -26.66
C VAL A 237 26.67 3.61 -25.95
N PRO A 238 26.50 3.84 -24.64
CA PRO A 238 25.35 3.31 -23.92
C PRO A 238 24.02 3.81 -24.49
N LYS A 239 23.04 2.90 -24.62
CA LYS A 239 21.72 3.18 -25.21
C LYS A 239 20.94 4.35 -24.57
N TRP A 240 21.22 4.65 -23.31
CA TRP A 240 20.56 5.74 -22.57
C TRP A 240 21.18 7.12 -22.84
N VAL A 241 22.33 7.18 -23.52
CA VAL A 241 22.96 8.45 -23.92
C VAL A 241 22.29 8.95 -25.20
N SER A 242 21.74 10.17 -25.16
CA SER A 242 21.10 10.79 -26.32
C SER A 242 22.09 10.93 -27.49
N PRO A 243 21.67 10.75 -28.77
CA PRO A 243 22.55 10.84 -29.94
C PRO A 243 23.42 12.11 -29.98
N ASN A 244 22.86 13.24 -29.56
CA ASN A 244 23.54 14.55 -29.61
C ASN A 244 24.37 14.86 -28.35
N GLN A 245 24.36 13.98 -27.36
CA GLN A 245 25.07 14.20 -26.10
C GLN A 245 26.57 13.94 -26.26
N LYS A 246 27.39 14.98 -26.06
CA LYS A 246 28.86 14.93 -26.27
C LYS A 246 29.63 14.24 -25.13
N TRP A 247 29.09 14.22 -23.92
CA TRP A 247 29.72 13.60 -22.75
C TRP A 247 28.68 13.20 -21.70
N TRP A 248 29.04 12.30 -20.79
CA TRP A 248 28.25 11.95 -19.61
C TRP A 248 29.15 11.74 -18.39
N TYR A 249 28.57 11.79 -17.19
CA TYR A 249 29.31 11.44 -15.98
C TYR A 249 29.69 9.97 -16.02
N THR A 250 30.97 9.67 -15.86
CA THR A 250 31.50 8.29 -15.85
C THR A 250 30.81 7.48 -14.76
N HIS A 251 30.72 8.04 -13.55
CA HIS A 251 30.17 7.38 -12.37
C HIS A 251 28.71 7.78 -12.10
N ARG A 252 27.88 7.73 -13.16
CA ARG A 252 26.47 8.18 -13.11
C ARG A 252 25.68 7.57 -11.95
N ASN A 253 25.80 6.26 -11.73
CA ASN A 253 24.98 5.59 -10.73
C ASN A 253 25.42 5.92 -9.29
N ALA A 254 26.73 5.96 -9.01
CA ALA A 254 27.26 6.43 -7.73
C ALA A 254 26.78 7.85 -7.42
N ARG A 255 26.86 8.74 -8.42
CA ARG A 255 26.37 10.11 -8.32
C ARG A 255 24.87 10.17 -8.06
N ARG A 256 24.08 9.34 -8.74
CA ARG A 256 22.63 9.24 -8.54
C ARG A 256 22.30 8.79 -7.12
N ALA A 257 22.99 7.78 -6.61
CA ALA A 257 22.81 7.26 -5.27
C ALA A 257 23.10 8.31 -4.20
N LEU A 258 24.26 8.96 -4.28
CA LEU A 258 24.67 9.96 -3.29
C LEU A 258 23.78 11.20 -3.33
N LYS A 259 23.46 11.71 -4.53
CA LYS A 259 22.53 12.84 -4.69
C LYS A 259 21.15 12.56 -4.15
N ARG A 260 20.68 11.31 -4.21
CA ARG A 260 19.40 10.92 -3.60
C ARG A 260 19.46 11.14 -2.09
N LEU A 261 20.51 10.65 -1.42
CA LEU A 261 20.68 10.83 0.03
C LEU A 261 20.78 12.31 0.40
N GLU A 262 21.59 13.09 -0.32
CA GLU A 262 21.71 14.53 -0.13
C GLU A 262 20.38 15.26 -0.25
N LYS A 263 19.61 14.96 -1.29
CA LYS A 263 18.29 15.57 -1.53
C LYS A 263 17.34 15.25 -0.37
N LEU A 264 17.32 14.01 0.11
CA LEU A 264 16.42 13.58 1.17
C LEU A 264 16.81 14.15 2.54
N ILE A 265 18.11 14.32 2.80
CA ILE A 265 18.61 15.03 3.99
C ILE A 265 18.18 16.50 3.92
N HIS A 266 18.43 17.17 2.79
CA HIS A 266 18.10 18.59 2.63
C HIS A 266 16.60 18.84 2.75
N ALA A 267 15.77 17.96 2.18
CA ALA A 267 14.31 18.01 2.29
C ALA A 267 13.79 17.56 3.67
N ARG A 268 14.66 17.14 4.60
CA ARG A 268 14.31 16.61 5.94
C ARG A 268 13.35 15.41 5.90
N GLN A 269 13.48 14.55 4.89
CA GLN A 269 12.54 13.44 4.66
C GLN A 269 13.01 12.07 5.17
N LEU A 270 14.19 11.96 5.80
CA LEU A 270 14.71 10.66 6.26
C LEU A 270 14.38 10.34 7.72
N PHE A 271 14.32 11.35 8.58
CA PHE A 271 14.37 11.17 10.04
C PHE A 271 13.22 11.89 10.77
N VAL A 272 12.09 12.10 10.09
CA VAL A 272 10.89 12.71 10.67
C VAL A 272 10.43 11.90 11.88
N PHE A 273 10.55 10.57 11.82
CA PHE A 273 10.16 9.70 12.94
C PHE A 273 10.93 9.93 14.24
N LEU A 274 12.12 10.56 14.17
CA LEU A 274 12.93 10.93 15.35
C LEU A 274 12.64 12.35 15.84
N THR A 275 12.07 13.19 14.98
CA THR A 275 11.79 14.60 15.23
C THR A 275 10.41 14.95 14.65
N PRO A 276 9.34 14.35 15.20
CA PRO A 276 8.00 14.51 14.66
C PRO A 276 7.52 15.98 14.74
N PRO A 277 6.63 16.41 13.84
CA PRO A 277 5.96 17.70 13.98
C PRO A 277 5.09 17.73 15.26
N GLY A 278 4.75 18.94 15.71
CA GLY A 278 3.88 19.12 16.88
C GLY A 278 2.51 18.48 16.69
N GLY A 279 1.90 18.01 17.78
CA GLY A 279 0.58 17.37 17.79
C GLY A 279 0.60 15.86 17.57
N VAL A 280 1.75 15.26 17.24
CA VAL A 280 1.90 13.81 17.20
C VAL A 280 1.80 13.22 18.61
N THR A 281 0.94 12.22 18.77
CA THR A 281 0.63 11.53 20.03
C THR A 281 1.20 10.13 20.11
N GLN A 282 1.66 9.56 18.99
CA GLN A 282 2.21 8.20 18.91
C GLN A 282 3.62 8.14 18.30
N ASP A 283 4.35 7.07 18.58
CA ASP A 283 5.63 6.79 17.93
C ASP A 283 5.45 6.60 16.42
N LEU A 284 6.25 7.30 15.63
CA LEU A 284 6.23 7.21 14.18
C LEU A 284 7.11 6.06 13.66
N LYS A 285 6.71 5.44 12.55
CA LYS A 285 7.55 4.46 11.85
C LYS A 285 8.37 5.10 10.74
N SER A 286 9.59 4.58 10.56
CA SER A 286 10.54 5.00 9.53
C SER A 286 10.40 4.23 8.20
N THR A 287 9.55 3.19 8.16
CA THR A 287 9.42 2.29 7.01
C THR A 287 7.95 2.04 6.66
N THR A 288 7.71 1.66 5.40
CA THR A 288 6.42 1.17 4.88
C THR A 288 6.30 -0.36 4.98
N ASN A 289 7.05 -1.01 5.90
CA ASN A 289 7.02 -2.47 6.02
C ASN A 289 5.62 -3.02 6.35
N LEU A 290 4.79 -2.23 7.05
CA LEU A 290 3.39 -2.54 7.33
C LEU A 290 2.57 -2.73 6.03
N LEU A 291 2.87 -1.94 5.00
CA LEU A 291 2.27 -2.09 3.67
C LEU A 291 2.93 -3.25 2.91
N GLU A 292 4.25 -3.21 2.70
CA GLU A 292 4.91 -4.22 1.84
C GLU A 292 4.84 -5.65 2.39
N GLY A 293 5.19 -5.82 3.66
CA GLY A 293 5.29 -7.12 4.32
C GLY A 293 4.00 -7.55 5.02
N GLY A 294 3.12 -6.59 5.30
CA GLY A 294 1.77 -6.84 5.81
C GLY A 294 0.77 -6.88 4.66
N ILE A 295 0.12 -5.75 4.39
CA ILE A 295 -1.04 -5.65 3.49
C ILE A 295 -0.76 -6.19 2.08
N ASN A 296 0.26 -5.69 1.39
CA ASN A 296 0.56 -6.05 0.00
C ASN A 296 0.89 -7.54 -0.15
N LYS A 297 1.56 -8.13 0.85
CA LYS A 297 1.84 -9.57 0.87
C LYS A 297 0.55 -10.37 1.02
N GLN A 298 -0.28 -10.04 2.02
CA GLN A 298 -1.54 -10.74 2.28
C GLN A 298 -2.47 -10.69 1.06
N LEU A 299 -2.58 -9.53 0.40
CA LEU A 299 -3.35 -9.40 -0.83
C LEU A 299 -2.81 -10.26 -1.98
N LYS A 300 -1.49 -10.37 -2.12
CA LYS A 300 -0.86 -11.24 -3.13
C LYS A 300 -1.09 -12.73 -2.83
N ASP A 301 -1.00 -13.12 -1.56
CA ASP A 301 -1.28 -14.48 -1.12
C ASP A 301 -2.77 -14.82 -1.36
N LEU A 302 -3.68 -13.89 -1.06
CA LEU A 302 -5.11 -14.03 -1.32
C LEU A 302 -5.40 -14.16 -2.83
N ALA A 303 -4.75 -13.34 -3.66
CA ALA A 303 -4.82 -13.45 -5.11
C ALA A 303 -4.36 -14.83 -5.62
N GLY A 304 -3.28 -15.34 -5.01
CA GLY A 304 -2.68 -16.63 -5.33
C GLY A 304 -3.56 -17.82 -4.93
N ASN A 305 -4.14 -17.79 -3.73
CA ASN A 305 -5.05 -18.83 -3.24
C ASN A 305 -6.30 -18.96 -4.13
N HIS A 306 -6.73 -17.84 -4.69
CA HIS A 306 -7.89 -17.74 -5.57
C HIS A 306 -7.52 -17.69 -7.06
N ARG A 307 -6.39 -18.30 -7.44
CA ARG A 307 -5.92 -18.30 -8.82
C ARG A 307 -6.96 -18.90 -9.78
N GLY A 308 -7.19 -18.22 -10.90
CA GLY A 308 -8.17 -18.63 -11.92
C GLY A 308 -9.59 -18.09 -11.69
N MET A 309 -9.81 -17.39 -10.57
CA MET A 309 -11.00 -16.56 -10.39
C MET A 309 -10.99 -15.39 -11.38
N PHE A 310 -12.19 -15.00 -11.84
CA PHE A 310 -12.38 -13.83 -12.70
C PHE A 310 -11.78 -12.55 -12.06
N ASP A 311 -11.12 -11.73 -12.86
CA ASP A 311 -10.38 -10.54 -12.41
C ASP A 311 -11.20 -9.58 -11.54
N GLU A 312 -12.51 -9.48 -11.79
CA GLU A 312 -13.40 -8.62 -10.99
C GLU A 312 -13.75 -9.23 -9.64
N HIS A 313 -13.96 -10.54 -9.59
CA HIS A 313 -14.19 -11.25 -8.34
C HIS A 313 -12.94 -11.21 -7.45
N GLN A 314 -11.74 -11.38 -8.04
CA GLN A 314 -10.49 -11.22 -7.31
C GLN A 314 -10.34 -9.79 -6.74
N ARG A 315 -10.74 -8.76 -7.50
CA ARG A 315 -10.77 -7.37 -7.04
C ARG A 315 -11.71 -7.20 -5.84
N ILE A 316 -12.93 -7.73 -5.93
CA ILE A 316 -13.93 -7.68 -4.85
C ILE A 316 -13.45 -8.41 -3.60
N THR A 317 -12.81 -9.57 -3.76
CA THR A 317 -12.17 -10.31 -2.66
C THR A 317 -11.14 -9.46 -1.94
N MET A 318 -10.28 -8.74 -2.68
CA MET A 318 -9.29 -7.83 -2.10
C MET A 318 -9.95 -6.62 -1.43
N ASP A 319 -11.01 -6.07 -2.01
CA ASP A 319 -11.76 -4.95 -1.40
C ASP A 319 -12.35 -5.37 -0.05
N TRP A 320 -12.96 -6.56 0.05
CA TRP A 320 -13.45 -7.09 1.32
C TRP A 320 -12.32 -7.32 2.34
N TRP A 321 -11.16 -7.80 1.89
CA TRP A 321 -10.00 -7.96 2.76
C TRP A 321 -9.52 -6.62 3.32
N LEU A 322 -9.39 -5.59 2.47
CA LEU A 322 -9.02 -4.23 2.87
C LEU A 322 -10.05 -3.59 3.80
N PHE A 323 -11.34 -3.87 3.61
CA PHE A 323 -12.39 -3.37 4.48
C PHE A 323 -12.33 -3.97 5.90
N THR A 324 -11.78 -5.18 6.03
CA THR A 324 -11.77 -5.94 7.29
C THR A 324 -10.47 -5.80 8.09
N HIS A 325 -9.46 -5.12 7.54
CA HIS A 325 -8.11 -5.03 8.10
C HIS A 325 -7.63 -3.58 8.19
#